data_AF-R8BWX2-F1
#
_entry.id   AF-R8BWX2-F1
#
_cell.length_a   1.000
_cell.length_b   1.000
_cell.length_c   1.000
_cell.angle_alpha   90.00
_cell.angle_beta   90.00
_cell.angle_gamma   90.00
#
_symmetry.space_group_name_H-M   'P 1'
#
loop_
_entity.id
_entity.type
_entity.pdbx_description
1 polymer ?
#
loop_
_entity_poly.entity_id
_entity_poly.type
_entity_poly.pdbx_seq_one_letter_code
_entity_poly.pdbx_strand_id
1 'polypeptide(L)'
;MAGHFRGSLSPAASKAFPTLPQFSGFMKPCRFEGEQKYVQTEKFSREREAQRALAGKYRNKYTDAVEFKVRTTANTNIFYFNKVLLAIKEDAPPYAMDPVTLETIGLCDFEGQLPSLTFTAHPKLDPSTKELVCFGYEARGDGTPDVCYYNINPDGKFTQVVWMIAPVVGLVSDDSANLRHRST
;
A
#
# COMPACT_ATOMS: atom_id res chain seq x y z
N MET A 1 -34.13 -19.09 -11.30
CA MET A 1 -33.21 -20.10 -11.87
C MET A 1 -32.31 -20.59 -10.76
N ALA A 2 -32.70 -21.71 -10.16
CA ALA A 2 -32.01 -22.34 -9.03
C ALA A 2 -30.97 -23.37 -9.52
N GLY A 3 -29.97 -23.64 -8.68
CA GLY A 3 -29.01 -24.74 -8.84
C GLY A 3 -27.75 -24.47 -7.99
N HIS A 4 -27.81 -24.66 -6.67
CA HIS A 4 -27.45 -25.88 -5.93
C HIS A 4 -25.95 -26.22 -5.90
N PHE A 5 -25.33 -25.83 -4.77
CA PHE A 5 -24.15 -26.47 -4.18
C PHE A 5 -24.57 -27.77 -3.48
N ARG A 6 -23.95 -28.91 -3.84
CA ARG A 6 -23.49 -29.98 -2.93
C ARG A 6 -22.90 -31.14 -3.74
N GLY A 7 -21.63 -31.46 -3.49
CA GLY A 7 -20.96 -32.66 -3.96
C GLY A 7 -20.04 -33.20 -2.86
N SER A 8 -20.53 -34.24 -2.18
CA SER A 8 -19.85 -35.27 -1.38
C SER A 8 -18.64 -34.93 -0.50
N LEU A 9 -18.80 -35.21 0.80
CA LEU A 9 -17.71 -35.67 1.66
C LEU A 9 -17.07 -36.90 1.01
N SER A 10 -15.90 -36.72 0.41
CA SER A 10 -15.01 -37.81 0.01
C SER A 10 -14.33 -38.39 1.24
N PRO A 11 -14.32 -39.72 1.46
CA PRO A 11 -13.60 -40.32 2.57
C PRO A 11 -12.09 -40.29 2.29
N ALA A 12 -11.35 -39.83 3.29
CA ALA A 12 -9.89 -39.75 3.36
C ALA A 12 -9.23 -38.86 2.30
N ALA A 13 -8.70 -37.72 2.75
CA ALA A 13 -7.65 -36.99 2.05
C ALA A 13 -6.61 -38.00 1.55
N SER A 14 -6.34 -38.02 0.24
CA SER A 14 -5.26 -38.85 -0.27
C SER A 14 -4.00 -38.42 0.48
N LYS A 15 -3.37 -39.35 1.19
CA LYS A 15 -2.02 -39.13 1.68
C LYS A 15 -1.15 -39.08 0.43
N ALA A 16 -0.99 -37.88 -0.12
CA ALA A 16 -0.06 -37.58 -1.21
C ALA A 16 1.41 -37.74 -0.78
N PHE A 17 1.65 -38.22 0.45
CA PHE A 17 2.95 -38.51 1.00
C PHE A 17 3.07 -40.03 1.26
N PRO A 18 4.07 -40.71 0.68
CA PRO A 18 4.30 -42.13 0.90
C PRO A 18 4.76 -42.40 2.34
N THR A 19 4.56 -43.64 2.81
CA THR A 19 4.90 -44.10 4.17
C THR A 19 6.39 -44.42 4.38
N LEU A 20 7.24 -44.15 3.39
CA LEU A 20 8.68 -44.33 3.50
C LEU A 20 9.30 -43.13 4.23
N PRO A 21 10.40 -43.29 4.99
CA PRO A 21 11.09 -42.17 5.62
C PRO A 21 11.64 -41.23 4.55
N GLN A 22 10.82 -40.27 4.12
CA GLN A 22 11.24 -39.20 3.22
C GLN A 22 12.16 -38.27 4.00
N PHE A 23 13.46 -38.32 3.66
CA PHE A 23 14.47 -37.32 3.97
C PHE A 23 14.46 -36.83 5.43
N SER A 24 15.02 -37.63 6.34
CA SER A 24 15.29 -37.22 7.73
C SER A 24 16.39 -36.15 7.87
N GLY A 25 16.66 -35.33 6.85
CA GLY A 25 17.80 -34.39 6.87
C GLY A 25 17.83 -33.28 5.82
N PHE A 26 16.81 -33.11 4.96
CA PHE A 26 16.83 -32.04 3.95
C PHE A 26 15.44 -31.38 3.85
N MET A 27 15.37 -30.14 4.33
CA MET A 27 14.19 -29.25 4.39
C MET A 27 13.02 -29.76 5.24
N LYS A 28 12.75 -29.05 6.35
CA LYS A 28 11.45 -29.13 7.02
C LYS A 28 10.36 -28.84 5.98
N PRO A 29 9.24 -29.57 5.96
CA PRO A 29 8.12 -29.20 5.10
C PRO A 29 7.64 -27.80 5.51
N CYS A 30 7.83 -26.83 4.61
CA CYS A 30 7.26 -25.49 4.74
C CYS A 30 5.87 -25.51 4.12
N ARG A 31 4.82 -25.31 4.94
CA ARG A 31 3.46 -25.04 4.46
C ARG A 31 3.27 -23.54 4.39
N PHE A 32 2.81 -23.03 3.25
CA PHE A 32 2.41 -21.65 3.06
C PHE A 32 0.90 -21.60 2.84
N GLU A 33 0.24 -20.67 3.53
CA GLU A 33 -1.18 -20.36 3.37
C GLU A 33 -1.30 -18.85 3.19
N GLY A 34 -2.27 -18.41 2.40
CA GLY A 34 -2.44 -17.00 2.13
C GLY A 34 -3.87 -16.66 1.71
N GLU A 35 -4.21 -15.41 1.96
CA GLU A 35 -5.44 -14.78 1.52
C GLU A 35 -5.11 -13.63 0.56
N GLN A 36 -6.08 -13.27 -0.29
CA GLN A 36 -5.97 -12.12 -1.18
C GLN A 36 -7.26 -11.32 -1.11
N LYS A 37 -7.14 -10.01 -0.88
CA LYS A 37 -8.26 -9.06 -0.90
C LYS A 37 -7.92 -7.84 -1.74
N TYR A 38 -8.93 -7.27 -2.39
CA TYR A 38 -8.80 -5.96 -3.00
C TYR A 38 -8.79 -4.87 -1.92
N VAL A 39 -7.92 -3.88 -2.09
CA VAL A 39 -7.98 -2.64 -1.32
C VAL A 39 -9.29 -1.92 -1.67
N GLN A 40 -10.14 -1.69 -0.69
CA GLN A 40 -11.44 -1.04 -0.86
C GLN A 40 -11.26 0.48 -0.97
N THR A 41 -10.59 0.92 -2.04
CA THR A 41 -10.43 2.34 -2.38
C THR A 41 -11.76 2.95 -2.80
N GLU A 42 -11.93 4.27 -2.63
CA GLU A 42 -13.11 4.99 -3.13
C GLU A 42 -13.37 4.67 -4.62
N LYS A 43 -12.32 4.70 -5.43
CA LYS A 43 -12.37 4.32 -6.84
C LYS A 43 -12.94 2.91 -7.02
N PHE A 44 -12.38 1.92 -6.34
CA PHE A 44 -12.81 0.52 -6.46
C PHE A 44 -14.27 0.35 -6.04
N SER A 45 -14.66 0.88 -4.88
CA SER A 45 -16.02 0.75 -4.35
C SER A 45 -17.06 1.39 -5.28
N ARG A 46 -16.79 2.60 -5.79
CA ARG A 46 -17.73 3.30 -6.69
C ARG A 46 -17.82 2.66 -8.07
N GLU A 47 -16.70 2.20 -8.64
CA GLU A 47 -16.72 1.47 -9.91
C GLU A 47 -17.45 0.13 -9.78
N ARG A 48 -17.30 -0.53 -8.63
CA ARG A 48 -18.00 -1.78 -8.33
C ARG A 48 -19.50 -1.55 -8.14
N GLU A 49 -19.92 -0.47 -7.51
CA GLU A 49 -21.34 -0.11 -7.41
C GLU A 49 -21.92 0.22 -8.79
N ALA A 50 -21.21 0.97 -9.62
CA ALA A 50 -21.65 1.36 -10.95
C ALA A 50 -21.55 0.23 -12.01
N GLN A 51 -20.89 -0.89 -11.69
CA GLN A 51 -20.61 -2.00 -12.61
C GLN A 51 -19.92 -1.57 -13.91
N ARG A 52 -19.13 -0.50 -13.85
CA ARG A 52 -18.35 0.04 -14.99
C ARG A 52 -17.19 0.89 -14.50
N ALA A 53 -16.22 1.13 -15.37
CA ALA A 53 -15.16 2.09 -15.11
C ALA A 53 -15.74 3.51 -14.97
N LEU A 54 -15.28 4.23 -13.96
CA LEU A 54 -15.64 5.61 -13.66
C LEU A 54 -14.41 6.52 -13.76
N ALA A 55 -13.22 6.00 -13.45
CA ALA A 55 -11.97 6.70 -13.71
C ALA A 55 -11.54 6.57 -15.17
N GLY A 56 -11.00 7.66 -15.72
CA GLY A 56 -10.43 7.74 -17.06
C GLY A 56 -8.94 7.40 -17.11
N LYS A 57 -8.17 8.19 -17.86
CA LYS A 57 -6.74 7.97 -18.15
C LYS A 57 -5.86 8.14 -16.90
N TYR A 58 -4.75 7.40 -16.86
CA TYR A 58 -3.79 7.43 -15.75
C TYR A 58 -3.42 8.87 -15.30
N ARG A 59 -3.54 9.13 -13.99
CA ARG A 59 -3.26 10.42 -13.32
C ARG A 59 -3.87 11.68 -13.98
N ASN A 60 -4.90 11.53 -14.83
CA ASN A 60 -5.67 12.63 -15.40
C ASN A 60 -7.14 12.65 -14.94
N LYS A 61 -7.46 13.49 -13.95
CA LYS A 61 -8.82 13.66 -13.41
C LYS A 61 -9.82 14.24 -14.41
N TYR A 62 -9.36 15.00 -15.41
CA TYR A 62 -10.22 15.63 -16.42
C TYR A 62 -10.82 14.64 -17.42
N THR A 63 -10.46 13.36 -17.32
CA THR A 63 -11.00 12.29 -18.17
C THR A 63 -11.94 11.35 -17.41
N ASP A 64 -12.20 11.63 -16.14
CA ASP A 64 -13.08 10.81 -15.32
C ASP A 64 -14.55 11.07 -15.65
N ALA A 65 -15.38 10.04 -15.57
CA ALA A 65 -16.82 10.16 -15.76
C ALA A 65 -17.53 10.80 -14.55
N VAL A 66 -16.87 10.78 -13.39
CA VAL A 66 -17.33 11.37 -12.12
C VAL A 66 -16.14 11.94 -11.37
N GLU A 67 -16.38 12.92 -10.50
CA GLU A 67 -15.36 13.42 -9.59
C GLU A 67 -15.14 12.44 -8.43
N PHE A 68 -13.88 12.19 -8.07
CA PHE A 68 -13.46 11.38 -6.92
C PHE A 68 -12.83 12.28 -5.86
N LYS A 69 -13.02 11.97 -4.57
CA LYS A 69 -12.29 12.64 -3.49
C LYS A 69 -10.83 12.17 -3.48
N VAL A 70 -10.60 10.87 -3.62
CA VAL A 70 -9.27 10.27 -3.78
C VAL A 70 -9.30 9.22 -4.90
N ARG A 71 -8.52 9.46 -5.95
CA ARG A 71 -8.52 8.68 -7.19
C ARG A 71 -7.60 7.45 -7.18
N THR A 72 -6.88 7.24 -6.10
CA THR A 72 -5.81 6.24 -6.03
C THR A 72 -6.31 4.81 -6.19
N THR A 73 -5.41 3.94 -6.65
CA THR A 73 -5.62 2.49 -6.74
C THR A 73 -4.85 1.72 -5.68
N ALA A 74 -4.00 2.38 -4.88
CA ALA A 74 -3.21 1.76 -3.81
C ALA A 74 -2.47 0.47 -4.25
N ASN A 75 -1.87 0.48 -5.45
CA ASN A 75 -1.44 -0.73 -6.16
C ASN A 75 0.07 -0.81 -6.43
N THR A 76 0.89 0.11 -5.92
CA THR A 76 2.32 0.12 -6.22
C THR A 76 3.13 -0.68 -5.21
N ASN A 77 2.82 -0.56 -3.90
CA ASN A 77 3.56 -1.26 -2.86
C ASN A 77 2.69 -1.54 -1.63
N ILE A 78 3.05 -2.59 -0.88
CA ILE A 78 2.51 -2.89 0.46
C ILE A 78 3.65 -2.79 1.47
N PHE A 79 3.46 -1.98 2.51
CA PHE A 79 4.47 -1.76 3.53
C PHE A 79 3.90 -1.96 4.94
N TYR A 80 4.49 -2.84 5.75
CA TYR A 80 4.06 -3.02 7.14
C TYR A 80 4.71 -1.99 8.05
N PHE A 81 3.89 -1.15 8.69
CA PHE A 81 4.36 -0.11 9.60
C PHE A 81 3.29 0.19 10.65
N ASN A 82 3.70 0.46 11.89
CA ASN A 82 2.80 0.78 13.00
C ASN A 82 1.59 -0.19 13.13
N LYS A 83 1.86 -1.50 13.05
CA LYS A 83 0.87 -2.59 13.18
C LYS A 83 -0.21 -2.67 12.08
N VAL A 84 -0.08 -1.90 11.00
CA VAL A 84 -0.97 -1.94 9.84
C VAL A 84 -0.18 -2.23 8.57
N LEU A 85 -0.87 -2.72 7.54
CA LEU A 85 -0.34 -2.73 6.17
C LEU A 85 -0.75 -1.43 5.49
N LEU A 86 0.23 -0.69 4.99
CA LEU A 86 0.03 0.47 4.12
C LEU A 86 0.02 -0.01 2.67
N ALA A 87 -1.12 0.09 2.02
CA ALA A 87 -1.25 -0.08 0.57
C ALA A 87 -1.06 1.27 -0.12
N ILE A 88 -0.01 1.37 -0.92
CA ILE A 88 0.55 2.66 -1.32
C ILE A 88 0.53 2.82 -2.83
N LYS A 89 0.26 4.05 -3.24
CA LYS A 89 0.50 4.55 -4.58
C LYS A 89 0.82 6.04 -4.49
N GLU A 90 1.78 6.46 -5.29
CA GLU A 90 2.38 7.79 -5.30
C GLU A 90 1.44 8.99 -5.52
N ASP A 91 0.19 8.78 -5.93
CA ASP A 91 -0.76 9.85 -6.27
C ASP A 91 -1.73 10.23 -5.14
N ALA A 92 -1.58 9.66 -3.94
CA ALA A 92 -2.44 9.92 -2.79
C ALA A 92 -1.79 9.50 -1.46
N PRO A 93 -2.44 9.75 -0.32
CA PRO A 93 -2.10 9.09 0.95
C PRO A 93 -2.32 7.57 0.86
N PRO A 94 -1.60 6.76 1.65
CA PRO A 94 -1.74 5.32 1.64
C PRO A 94 -3.10 4.88 2.22
N TYR A 95 -3.55 3.68 1.87
CA TYR A 95 -4.66 3.02 2.56
C TYR A 95 -4.11 2.10 3.64
N ALA A 96 -4.63 2.20 4.86
CA ALA A 96 -4.33 1.26 5.93
C ALA A 96 -5.21 0.01 5.79
N MET A 97 -4.61 -1.16 6.04
CA MET A 97 -5.27 -2.46 6.04
C MET A 97 -4.84 -3.27 7.26
N ASP A 98 -5.74 -4.15 7.72
CA ASP A 98 -5.42 -5.13 8.75
C ASP A 98 -4.41 -6.16 8.21
N PRO A 99 -3.30 -6.42 8.90
CA PRO A 99 -2.25 -7.33 8.43
C PRO A 99 -2.64 -8.81 8.41
N VAL A 100 -3.68 -9.19 9.15
CA VAL A 100 -4.15 -10.57 9.27
C VAL A 100 -5.35 -10.81 8.35
N THR A 101 -6.39 -9.98 8.46
CA THR A 101 -7.63 -10.16 7.71
C THR A 101 -7.59 -9.52 6.32
N LEU A 102 -6.60 -8.67 6.03
CA LEU A 102 -6.49 -7.86 4.82
C LEU A 102 -7.72 -6.95 4.58
N GLU A 103 -8.50 -6.67 5.62
CA GLU A 103 -9.61 -5.72 5.54
C GLU A 103 -9.08 -4.29 5.44
N THR A 104 -9.68 -3.50 4.55
CA THR A 104 -9.31 -2.10 4.37
C THR A 104 -9.90 -1.28 5.51
N ILE A 105 -9.04 -0.62 6.27
CA ILE A 105 -9.43 0.28 7.37
C ILE A 105 -9.85 1.63 6.78
N GLY A 106 -9.09 2.14 5.80
CA GLY A 106 -9.39 3.40 5.12
C GLY A 106 -8.15 4.16 4.69
N LEU A 107 -8.33 5.40 4.27
CA LEU A 107 -7.23 6.31 3.97
C LEU A 107 -6.46 6.64 5.26
N CYS A 108 -5.13 6.60 5.21
CA CYS A 108 -4.26 6.88 6.34
C CYS A 108 -3.59 8.26 6.15
N ASP A 109 -4.02 9.23 6.94
CA ASP A 109 -3.43 10.57 7.04
C ASP A 109 -2.57 10.74 8.31
N PHE A 110 -2.30 9.64 9.01
CA PHE A 110 -1.55 9.59 10.26
C PHE A 110 -2.10 10.52 11.35
N GLU A 111 -3.41 10.41 11.61
CA GLU A 111 -4.12 11.28 12.58
C GLU A 111 -4.09 12.75 12.16
N GLY A 112 -4.18 13.00 10.85
CA GLY A 112 -4.12 14.34 10.26
C GLY A 112 -2.72 14.98 10.23
N GLN A 113 -1.66 14.24 10.57
CA GLN A 113 -0.29 14.75 10.56
C GLN A 113 0.31 14.81 9.16
N LEU A 114 -0.23 14.07 8.17
CA LEU A 114 0.34 14.00 6.83
C LEU A 114 0.34 15.37 6.14
N PRO A 115 1.52 15.97 5.88
CA PRO A 115 1.61 17.35 5.39
C PRO A 115 1.38 17.48 3.88
N SER A 116 1.44 16.36 3.14
CA SER A 116 1.41 16.28 1.68
C SER A 116 0.14 15.61 1.18
N LEU A 117 -0.36 16.02 0.02
CA LEU A 117 -1.44 15.32 -0.68
C LEU A 117 -1.00 13.96 -1.24
N THR A 118 0.30 13.73 -1.38
CA THR A 118 0.89 12.51 -1.93
C THR A 118 1.84 11.83 -0.95
N PHE A 119 1.99 10.52 -1.08
CA PHE A 119 2.90 9.70 -0.27
C PHE A 119 3.66 8.72 -1.17
N THR A 120 4.97 8.63 -0.99
CA THR A 120 5.84 7.77 -1.81
C THR A 120 5.47 6.30 -1.71
N ALA A 121 5.43 5.60 -2.84
CA ALA A 121 5.27 4.15 -2.85
C ALA A 121 6.51 3.40 -2.33
N HIS A 122 7.63 4.09 -2.12
CA HIS A 122 8.90 3.47 -1.74
C HIS A 122 9.45 4.00 -0.41
N PRO A 123 8.69 3.95 0.69
CA PRO A 123 9.19 4.39 1.98
C PRO A 123 10.33 3.46 2.43
N LYS A 124 11.27 4.00 3.21
CA LYS A 124 12.44 3.25 3.72
C LYS A 124 12.41 3.22 5.23
N LEU A 125 12.67 2.06 5.82
CA LEU A 125 12.83 1.94 7.27
C LEU A 125 14.30 2.15 7.65
N ASP A 126 14.57 3.08 8.56
CA ASP A 126 15.89 3.24 9.14
C ASP A 126 16.21 2.04 10.06
N PRO A 127 17.29 1.29 9.82
CA PRO A 127 17.64 0.13 10.64
C PRO A 127 18.00 0.50 12.09
N SER A 128 18.48 1.71 12.35
CA SER A 128 18.93 2.18 13.67
C SER A 128 17.79 2.77 14.47
N THR A 129 17.10 3.77 13.93
CA THR A 129 16.03 4.50 14.64
C THR A 129 14.66 3.84 14.51
N LYS A 130 14.49 2.95 13.51
CA LYS A 130 13.20 2.38 13.10
C LYS A 130 12.20 3.42 12.60
N GLU A 131 12.64 4.66 12.33
CA GLU A 131 11.83 5.65 11.65
C GLU A 131 11.56 5.24 10.20
N LEU A 132 10.36 5.55 9.72
CA LEU A 132 9.98 5.46 8.32
C LEU A 132 10.33 6.77 7.64
N VAL A 133 11.26 6.72 6.70
CA VAL A 133 11.64 7.86 5.85
C VAL A 133 10.75 7.85 4.61
N CYS A 134 10.09 8.97 4.38
CA CYS A 134 9.09 9.14 3.32
C CYS A 134 9.26 10.49 2.62
N PHE A 135 8.62 10.59 1.47
CA PHE A 135 8.45 11.85 0.76
C PHE A 135 7.15 11.85 -0.04
N GLY A 136 6.74 13.02 -0.51
CA GLY A 136 5.70 13.20 -1.53
C GLY A 136 6.17 14.23 -2.56
N TYR A 137 5.94 13.96 -3.84
CA TYR A 137 6.14 14.91 -4.94
C TYR A 137 4.79 15.33 -5.51
N GLU A 138 4.73 16.48 -6.21
CA GLU A 138 3.44 17.14 -6.50
C GLU A 138 2.62 17.31 -5.21
N ALA A 139 3.31 17.60 -4.10
CA ALA A 139 2.80 17.47 -2.73
C ALA A 139 1.64 18.43 -2.41
N ARG A 140 1.46 19.48 -3.21
CA ARG A 140 0.36 20.46 -3.11
C ARG A 140 -0.69 20.31 -4.22
N GLY A 141 -0.57 19.28 -5.05
CA GLY A 141 -1.52 18.95 -6.10
C GLY A 141 -0.90 18.85 -7.48
N ASP A 142 -1.73 18.55 -8.47
CA ASP A 142 -1.33 18.26 -9.85
C ASP A 142 -0.41 19.35 -10.42
N GLY A 143 0.78 18.96 -10.86
CA GLY A 143 1.73 19.85 -11.51
C GLY A 143 2.47 20.82 -10.56
N THR A 144 2.34 20.65 -9.24
CA THR A 144 3.10 21.48 -8.29
C THR A 144 4.57 21.03 -8.19
N PRO A 145 5.53 21.96 -8.11
CA PRO A 145 6.95 21.61 -7.91
C PRO A 145 7.28 21.29 -6.44
N ASP A 146 6.30 21.34 -5.55
CA ASP A 146 6.48 21.09 -4.12
C ASP A 146 6.81 19.61 -3.86
N VAL A 147 7.91 19.39 -3.14
CA VAL A 147 8.34 18.10 -2.60
C VAL A 147 8.39 18.21 -1.08
N CYS A 148 7.76 17.27 -0.39
CA CYS A 148 7.75 17.23 1.07
C CYS A 148 8.43 15.94 1.53
N TYR A 149 9.54 16.06 2.25
CA TYR A 149 10.21 14.97 2.95
C TYR A 149 9.76 14.91 4.40
N TYR A 150 9.58 13.71 4.94
CA TYR A 150 9.24 13.55 6.33
C TYR A 150 9.62 12.18 6.89
N ASN A 151 9.89 12.16 8.20
CA ASN A 151 10.17 10.95 8.95
C ASN A 151 9.02 10.67 9.91
N ILE A 152 8.66 9.39 10.04
CA ILE A 152 7.60 8.92 10.94
C ILE A 152 8.23 7.95 11.94
N ASN A 153 8.14 8.26 13.22
CA ASN A 153 8.58 7.39 14.30
C ASN A 153 7.80 6.06 14.32
N PRO A 154 8.34 5.00 14.95
CA PRO A 154 7.63 3.72 15.12
C PRO A 154 6.26 3.83 15.80
N ASP A 155 6.01 4.90 16.56
CA ASP A 155 4.73 5.20 17.21
C ASP A 155 3.72 5.91 16.29
N GLY A 156 4.10 6.23 15.06
CA GLY A 156 3.28 6.93 14.07
C GLY A 156 3.40 8.46 14.10
N LYS A 157 4.27 9.04 14.94
CA LYS A 157 4.44 10.50 15.03
C LYS A 157 5.47 11.03 14.05
N PHE A 158 5.19 12.18 13.46
CA PHE A 158 6.13 12.81 12.53
C PHE A 158 7.24 13.51 13.31
N THR A 159 8.51 13.22 12.97
CA THR A 159 9.67 13.80 13.68
C THR A 159 10.33 14.94 12.92
N GLN A 160 10.39 14.83 11.59
CA GLN A 160 10.93 15.86 10.72
C GLN A 160 10.01 16.03 9.52
N VAL A 161 9.83 17.28 9.12
CA VAL A 161 9.10 17.66 7.90
C VAL A 161 9.91 18.75 7.20
N VAL A 162 10.32 18.49 5.96
CA VAL A 162 11.13 19.41 5.15
C VAL A 162 10.44 19.62 3.83
N TRP A 163 10.13 20.88 3.52
CA TRP A 163 9.56 21.29 2.24
C TRP A 163 10.66 21.82 1.32
N MET A 164 10.61 21.40 0.07
CA MET A 164 11.51 21.83 -0.99
C MET A 164 10.73 22.10 -2.26
N ILE A 165 11.29 22.93 -3.13
CA ILE A 165 10.77 23.18 -4.46
C ILE A 165 11.71 22.53 -5.47
N ALA A 166 11.20 21.57 -6.23
CA ALA A 166 11.95 20.93 -7.30
C ALA A 166 12.19 21.93 -8.46
N PRO A 167 13.36 21.89 -9.12
CA PRO A 167 13.65 22.78 -10.25
C PRO A 167 12.77 22.47 -11.48
N VAL A 168 12.27 21.24 -11.58
CA VAL A 168 11.36 20.76 -12.62
C VAL A 168 10.33 19.84 -11.97
N VAL A 169 9.09 19.91 -12.44
CA VAL A 169 8.04 18.96 -12.07
C VAL A 169 8.29 17.65 -12.82
N GLY A 170 8.98 16.73 -12.16
CA GLY A 170 9.32 15.41 -12.68
C GLY A 170 8.74 14.29 -11.81
N LEU A 171 8.62 13.11 -12.41
CA LEU A 171 8.29 11.89 -11.66
C LEU A 171 9.45 11.56 -10.70
N VAL A 172 9.15 11.51 -9.39
CA VAL A 172 10.08 11.00 -8.37
C VAL A 172 9.51 9.70 -7.81
N SER A 173 9.85 8.58 -8.45
CA SER A 173 9.26 7.27 -8.12
C SER A 173 9.94 6.62 -6.91
N ASP A 174 11.27 6.66 -6.81
CA ASP A 174 12.04 6.12 -5.69
C ASP A 174 13.10 7.13 -5.24
N ASP A 175 13.58 6.96 -4.01
CA ASP A 175 14.66 7.75 -3.44
C ASP A 175 15.55 6.89 -2.52
N SER A 176 16.78 7.35 -2.30
CA SER A 176 17.74 6.76 -1.39
C SER A 176 17.87 7.60 -0.12
N ALA A 177 17.53 7.02 1.03
CA ALA A 177 17.81 7.62 2.33
C ALA A 177 19.17 7.14 2.84
N ASN A 178 20.10 8.06 3.09
CA ASN A 178 21.45 7.74 3.57
C ASN A 178 21.70 8.42 4.93
N LEU A 179 22.25 7.68 5.90
CA LEU A 179 22.44 8.14 7.29
C LEU A 179 23.35 9.39 7.41
N ARG A 180 24.18 9.68 6.41
CA ARG A 180 25.14 10.79 6.42
C ARG A 180 24.58 12.15 6.00
N HIS A 181 23.37 12.19 5.43
CA HIS A 181 22.77 13.43 4.92
C HIS A 181 21.53 13.88 5.72
N ARG A 182 21.35 13.34 6.93
CA ARG A 182 20.39 13.90 7.90
C ARG A 182 21.04 15.14 8.51
N SER A 183 20.62 16.32 8.08
CA SER A 183 21.01 17.60 8.67
C SER A 183 20.74 17.56 10.17
N THR A 184 21.78 17.82 10.97
CA THR A 184 21.68 18.22 12.37
C THR A 184 20.98 19.56 12.51
#